data_AF-A0A1Q6EYU4-F1
#
_entry.id   AF-A0A1Q6EYU4-F1
#
_cell.length_a   1.000
_cell.length_b   1.000
_cell.length_c   1.000
_cell.angle_alpha   90.00
_cell.angle_beta   90.00
_cell.angle_gamma   90.00
#
_symmetry.space_group_name_H-M   'P 1'
#
loop_
_entity.id
_entity.type
_entity.pdbx_description
1 polymer ?
#
loop_
_entity_poly.entity_id
_entity_poly.type
_entity_poly.pdbx_seq_one_letter_code
_entity_poly.pdbx_strand_id
1 'polypeptide(L)' 'MTVTKKSIIGDVLDAAPDTAAFFFEIGMHCLGCPSARGESIEDACAVHGTDADELV' A
#
# COMPACT_ATOMS: atom_id res chain seq x y z
N MET A 1 -10.16 -11.11 -0.24
CA MET A 1 -9.20 -11.32 -1.34
C MET A 1 -7.88 -11.75 -0.75
N THR A 2 -6.99 -12.34 -1.54
CA THR A 2 -5.60 -12.57 -1.11
C THR A 2 -4.78 -11.33 -1.46
N VAL A 3 -4.20 -10.67 -0.47
CA VAL A 3 -3.27 -9.55 -0.68
C VAL A 3 -1.92 -10.12 -1.08
N THR A 4 -1.26 -9.49 -2.06
CA THR A 4 0.10 -9.82 -2.49
C THR A 4 0.84 -8.52 -2.76
N LYS A 5 2.18 -8.57 -2.89
CA LYS A 5 2.96 -7.37 -3.22
C LYS A 5 2.57 -6.69 -4.56
N LYS A 6 1.90 -7.43 -5.44
CA LYS A 6 1.35 -6.94 -6.71
C LYS A 6 -0.05 -6.32 -6.60
N SER A 7 -0.68 -6.42 -5.43
CA SER A 7 -1.99 -5.82 -5.20
C SER A 7 -1.87 -4.30 -5.29
N ILE A 8 -2.90 -3.68 -5.88
CA ILE A 8 -3.00 -2.22 -5.96
C ILE A 8 -3.46 -1.69 -4.61
N ILE A 9 -2.79 -0.66 -4.12
CA ILE A 9 -3.05 -0.10 -2.78
C ILE A 9 -4.49 0.40 -2.66
N GLY A 10 -5.04 1.04 -3.70
CA GLY A 10 -6.43 1.46 -3.76
C GLY A 10 -7.41 0.30 -3.56
N ASP A 11 -7.22 -0.80 -4.27
CA ASP A 11 -8.08 -2.00 -4.15
C ASP A 11 -8.00 -2.62 -2.75
N VAL A 12 -6.81 -2.63 -2.14
CA VAL A 12 -6.60 -3.12 -0.77
C VAL A 12 -7.34 -2.25 0.23
N LEU A 13 -7.22 -0.93 0.12
CA LEU A 13 -7.87 0.02 1.01
C LEU A 13 -9.39 0.04 0.83
N ASP A 14 -9.89 -0.14 -0.40
CA ASP A 14 -11.33 -0.20 -0.66
C ASP A 14 -11.94 -1.51 -0.11
N ALA A 15 -11.17 -2.60 -0.09
CA ALA A 15 -11.58 -3.89 0.50
C ALA A 15 -11.36 -3.97 2.03
N ALA A 16 -10.34 -3.29 2.56
CA ALA A 16 -9.90 -3.36 3.94
C ALA A 16 -9.35 -1.99 4.40
N PRO A 17 -10.22 -0.99 4.66
CA PRO A 17 -9.81 0.38 4.94
C PRO A 17 -8.93 0.55 6.18
N ASP A 18 -9.05 -0.35 7.17
CA ASP A 18 -8.23 -0.34 8.38
C ASP A 18 -6.73 -0.60 8.09
N THR A 19 -6.39 -1.15 6.92
CA THR A 19 -5.00 -1.37 6.49
C THR A 19 -4.26 -0.07 6.16
N ALA A 20 -4.96 1.06 6.06
CA ALA A 20 -4.36 2.38 5.86
C ALA A 20 -3.27 2.70 6.89
N ALA A 21 -3.43 2.21 8.13
CA ALA A 21 -2.44 2.40 9.20
C ALA A 21 -1.04 1.89 8.81
N PHE A 22 -0.95 0.70 8.21
CA PHE A 22 0.33 0.11 7.81
C PHE A 22 1.03 0.92 6.70
N PHE A 23 0.25 1.44 5.76
CA PHE A 23 0.77 2.31 4.72
C PHE A 23 1.24 3.67 5.29
N PHE A 24 0.57 4.20 6.31
CA PHE A 24 1.05 5.41 6.99
C PHE A 24 2.38 5.18 7.73
N GLU A 25 2.57 4.01 8.33
CA GLU A 25 3.84 3.68 9.01
C GLU A 25 5.04 3.65 8.05
N ILE A 26 4.83 3.28 6.79
CA ILE A 26 5.87 3.35 5.75
C ILE A 26 5.97 4.75 5.09
N GLY A 27 5.21 5.74 5.57
CA GLY A 27 5.30 7.13 5.12
C GLY A 27 4.36 7.52 3.98
N MET A 28 3.41 6.67 3.60
CA MET A 28 2.40 6.97 2.57
C MET A 28 1.29 7.88 3.12
N HIS A 29 1.60 9.08 3.62
CA HIS A 29 0.59 9.98 4.20
C HIS A 29 -0.42 10.54 3.18
N CYS A 30 -0.19 10.32 1.88
CA CYS A 30 -1.02 10.81 0.79
C CYS A 30 -1.95 9.73 0.18
N LEU A 31 -2.41 8.73 0.96
CA LEU A 31 -3.33 7.67 0.46
C LEU A 31 -4.65 8.16 -0.16
N GLY A 32 -5.01 9.43 -0.01
CA GLY A 32 -6.13 10.03 -0.75
C GLY A 32 -5.78 10.49 -2.18
N CYS A 33 -4.51 10.52 -2.54
CA CYS A 33 -4.01 10.91 -3.86
C CYS A 33 -4.21 9.76 -4.87
N PRO A 34 -4.75 10.03 -6.07
CA PRO A 34 -4.89 9.01 -7.11
C PRO A 34 -3.58 8.30 -7.47
N SER A 35 -2.44 8.99 -7.41
CA SER A 35 -1.12 8.38 -7.66
C SER A 35 -0.79 7.32 -6.61
N ALA A 36 -0.86 7.66 -5.32
CA ALA A 36 -0.55 6.74 -4.23
C ALA A 36 -1.50 5.52 -4.20
N ARG A 37 -2.78 5.70 -4.56
CA ARG A 37 -3.74 4.59 -4.65
C ARG A 37 -3.57 3.73 -5.90
N GLY A 38 -2.92 4.24 -6.94
CA GLY A 38 -2.69 3.52 -8.20
C GLY A 38 -1.42 2.69 -8.23
N GLU A 39 -0.56 2.81 -7.23
CA GLU A 39 0.69 2.06 -7.11
C GLU A 39 0.45 0.66 -6.54
N SER A 40 1.34 -0.28 -6.89
CA SER A 40 1.39 -1.59 -6.26
C SER A 40 2.05 -1.48 -4.87
N ILE A 41 1.81 -2.46 -4.00
CA ILE A 41 2.50 -2.53 -2.70
C ILE A 41 4.02 -2.63 -2.90
N GLU A 42 4.50 -3.39 -3.88
CA GLU A 42 5.95 -3.51 -4.16
C GLU A 42 6.58 -2.19 -4.59
N ASP A 43 5.93 -1.42 -5.47
CA ASP A 43 6.45 -0.13 -5.94
C ASP A 43 6.50 0.88 -4.81
N ALA A 44 5.42 0.99 -4.02
CA ALA A 44 5.37 1.87 -2.86
C ALA A 44 6.46 1.50 -1.86
N CYS A 45 6.67 0.20 -1.63
CA CYS A 45 7.71 -0.25 -0.71
C CYS A 45 9.12 0.09 -1.21
N ALA A 46 9.37 -0.03 -2.52
CA ALA A 46 10.64 0.33 -3.13
C ALA A 46 10.94 1.84 -3.02
N VAL A 47 9.93 2.69 -3.15
CA VAL A 47 10.06 4.16 -2.99
C VAL A 47 10.29 4.55 -1.54
N HIS A 48 9.62 3.86 -0.61
CA HIS A 48 9.61 4.19 0.81
C HIS A 48 10.64 3.40 1.65
N GLY A 49 11.44 2.52 1.04
CA GLY A 49 12.55 1.82 1.68
C GLY A 49 12.12 0.77 2.70
N THR A 50 11.00 0.08 2.44
CA THR A 50 10.42 -0.97 3.29
C THR A 50 10.36 -2.30 2.53
N ASP A 51 10.25 -3.41 3.25
CA ASP A 51 10.14 -4.74 2.65
C ASP A 51 8.69 -5.08 2.32
N ALA A 52 8.42 -5.37 1.05
CA ALA A 52 7.07 -5.66 0.59
C ALA A 52 6.60 -7.08 0.93
N ASP A 53 7.52 -8.02 1.17
CA ASP A 53 7.20 -9.39 1.56
C ASP A 53 6.86 -9.47 3.06
N GLU A 54 7.42 -8.58 3.90
CA GLU A 54 7.03 -8.42 5.31
C GLU A 54 5.70 -7.66 5.50
N LEU A 55 5.33 -6.79 4.56
CA LEU A 55 4.11 -5.98 4.64
C LEU A 55 2.82 -6.77 4.27
N VAL A 56 2.94 -7.84 3.48
CA VAL A 56 1.79 -8.56 2.88
C VAL A 56 1.42 -9.87 3.58
#